data_AF-A0A9D8IF18-F1
#
_entry.id   AF-A0A9D8IF18-F1
#
_cell.length_a   1.000
_cell.length_b   1.000
_cell.length_c   1.000
_cell.angle_alpha   90.00
_cell.angle_beta   90.00
_cell.angle_gamma   90.00
#
_symmetry.space_group_name_H-M   'P 1'
#
loop_
_entity.id
_entity.type
_entity.pdbx_description
1 polymer ?
#
loop_
_entity_poly.entity_id
_entity_poly.type
_entity_poly.pdbx_seq_one_letter_code
_entity_poly.pdbx_strand_id
1 'polypeptide(L)'
;MTWNYRVIRKLIKETNECIYEIHEVYYDKNGQIEGWTKESVKPSGITLAELREDIRYFLRAFREPALEEKIENGKEVLVEDESVIDINSGHYFEFMDRVSVALDYLYQFVGSHPLLKKEQELKENYSKVEELLAYLYQKSGEYWSKNG
;
A
#
# COMPACT_ATOMS: atom_id res chain seq x y z
N MET A 1 -0.22 -19.24 3.84
CA MET A 1 0.09 -19.33 2.40
C MET A 1 -0.82 -18.35 1.69
N THR A 2 -0.24 -17.35 1.03
CA THR A 2 -0.97 -16.23 0.42
C THR A 2 -0.25 -15.73 -0.81
N TRP A 3 -1.00 -15.28 -1.82
CA TRP A 3 -0.47 -14.52 -2.95
C TRP A 3 -0.68 -13.03 -2.71
N ASN A 4 0.30 -12.21 -3.06
CA ASN A 4 0.19 -10.76 -3.01
C ASN A 4 0.85 -10.14 -4.25
N TYR A 5 0.32 -9.01 -4.72
CA TYR A 5 1.01 -8.23 -5.74
C TYR A 5 2.13 -7.43 -5.09
N ARG A 6 3.33 -7.50 -5.65
CA ARG A 6 4.49 -6.70 -5.22
C ARG A 6 5.10 -5.99 -6.41
N VAL A 7 5.65 -4.80 -6.13
CA VAL A 7 6.53 -4.10 -7.08
C VAL A 7 7.89 -4.79 -7.05
N ILE A 8 8.40 -5.21 -8.20
CA ILE A 8 9.75 -5.76 -8.36
C ILE A 8 10.55 -4.83 -9.27
N ARG A 9 11.73 -4.43 -8.81
CA ARG A 9 12.73 -3.70 -9.58
C ARG A 9 13.57 -4.66 -10.40
N LYS A 10 13.76 -4.37 -11.68
CA LYS A 10 14.63 -5.13 -12.59
C LYS A 10 15.59 -4.22 -13.34
N LEU A 11 16.83 -4.67 -13.49
CA LEU A 11 17.84 -4.03 -14.32
C LEU A 11 17.76 -4.58 -15.75
N ILE A 12 17.45 -3.72 -16.72
CA ILE A 12 17.55 -4.03 -18.14
C ILE A 12 19.02 -3.99 -18.51
N LYS A 13 19.61 -5.16 -18.82
CA LYS A 13 21.06 -5.30 -19.04
C LYS A 13 21.53 -4.56 -20.29
N GLU A 14 20.67 -4.44 -21.30
CA GLU A 14 20.97 -3.84 -22.59
C GLU A 14 21.11 -2.31 -22.50
N THR A 15 20.28 -1.67 -21.66
CA THR A 15 20.25 -0.21 -21.50
C THR A 15 20.86 0.27 -20.19
N ASN A 16 21.13 -0.66 -19.26
CA ASN A 16 21.50 -0.39 -17.87
C ASN A 16 20.47 0.48 -17.13
N GLU A 17 19.21 0.45 -17.58
CA GLU A 17 18.09 1.15 -16.95
C GLU A 17 17.36 0.24 -15.96
N CYS A 18 16.76 0.84 -14.94
CA CYS A 18 15.92 0.11 -14.00
C CYS A 18 14.44 0.32 -14.35
N ILE A 19 13.68 -0.77 -14.35
CA ILE A 19 12.22 -0.74 -14.47
C ILE A 19 11.59 -1.32 -13.22
N TYR A 20 10.36 -0.89 -12.94
CA TYR A 20 9.53 -1.41 -11.87
C TYR A 20 8.30 -2.08 -12.47
N GLU A 21 8.06 -3.32 -12.06
CA GLU A 21 6.98 -4.15 -12.58
C GLU A 21 6.13 -4.72 -11.45
N ILE A 22 4.87 -5.04 -11.73
CA ILE A 22 4.02 -5.77 -10.78
C ILE A 22 4.13 -7.26 -11.04
N HIS A 23 4.36 -8.01 -9.97
CA HIS A 23 4.44 -9.47 -9.97
C HIS A 23 3.54 -10.07 -8.90
N GLU A 24 3.12 -11.31 -9.10
CA GLU A 24 2.49 -12.11 -8.06
C GLU A 24 3.58 -12.80 -7.25
N VAL A 25 3.59 -12.55 -5.94
CA VAL A 25 4.55 -13.13 -5.00
C VAL A 25 3.82 -14.06 -4.04
N TYR A 26 4.31 -15.28 -3.93
CA TYR A 26 3.79 -16.33 -3.07
C TYR A 26 4.56 -16.38 -1.76
N TYR A 27 3.79 -16.31 -0.67
CA TYR A 27 4.29 -16.38 0.68
C TYR A 27 3.86 -17.69 1.36
N ASP A 28 4.78 -18.28 2.11
CA ASP A 28 4.56 -19.50 2.87
C ASP A 28 3.65 -19.27 4.10
N LYS A 29 3.61 -20.22 5.03
CA LYS A 29 2.86 -20.07 6.29
C LYS A 29 3.54 -19.17 7.33
N ASN A 30 4.82 -18.90 7.16
CA ASN A 30 5.63 -18.06 8.04
C ASN A 30 5.80 -16.63 7.49
N GLY A 31 5.26 -16.35 6.31
CA GLY A 31 5.41 -15.06 5.62
C GLY A 31 6.71 -14.91 4.83
N GLN A 32 7.42 -16.01 4.57
CA GLN A 32 8.61 -16.01 3.71
C GLN A 32 8.22 -16.17 2.24
N ILE A 33 8.96 -15.50 1.35
CA ILE A 33 8.76 -15.62 -0.10
C ILE A 33 9.24 -17.00 -0.56
N GLU A 34 8.34 -17.78 -1.16
CA GLU A 34 8.64 -19.10 -1.72
C GLU A 34 8.64 -19.11 -3.26
N GLY A 35 8.09 -18.07 -3.89
CA GLY A 35 8.10 -17.93 -5.35
C GLY A 35 7.43 -16.66 -5.84
N TRP A 36 7.62 -16.35 -7.12
CA TRP A 36 6.99 -15.23 -7.79
C TRP A 36 6.83 -15.51 -9.29
N THR A 37 5.98 -14.76 -9.98
CA THR A 37 5.85 -14.87 -11.43
C THR A 37 7.11 -14.38 -12.12
N LYS A 38 7.60 -15.11 -13.11
CA LYS A 38 8.78 -14.71 -13.89
C LYS A 38 8.54 -13.42 -14.68
N GLU A 39 7.40 -13.38 -15.37
CA GLU A 39 6.96 -12.23 -16.15
C GLU A 39 6.04 -11.33 -15.32
N SER A 40 6.05 -10.04 -15.63
CA SER A 40 5.14 -9.08 -15.01
C SER A 40 3.69 -9.36 -15.39
N VAL A 41 2.79 -9.13 -14.43
CA VAL A 41 1.36 -9.36 -14.64
C VAL A 41 0.67 -8.10 -15.14
N LYS A 42 -0.39 -8.30 -15.93
CA LYS A 42 -1.24 -7.23 -16.45
C LYS A 42 -2.60 -7.30 -15.76
N PRO A 43 -3.24 -6.16 -15.46
CA PRO A 43 -4.58 -6.19 -14.89
C PRO A 43 -5.56 -6.80 -15.88
N SER A 44 -6.50 -7.61 -15.40
CA SER A 44 -7.46 -8.34 -16.21
C SER A 44 -8.83 -8.50 -15.53
N GLY A 45 -9.87 -8.77 -16.31
CA GLY A 45 -11.21 -9.02 -15.81
C GLY A 45 -12.18 -9.37 -16.94
N ILE A 46 -13.20 -10.18 -16.65
CA ILE A 46 -14.26 -10.52 -17.60
C ILE A 46 -15.21 -9.33 -17.77
N THR A 47 -15.37 -8.54 -16.71
CA THR A 47 -16.15 -7.29 -16.72
C THR A 47 -15.28 -6.06 -16.44
N LEU A 48 -15.77 -4.88 -16.82
CA LEU A 48 -15.11 -3.60 -16.48
C LEU A 48 -14.99 -3.38 -14.97
N ALA A 49 -15.92 -3.94 -14.18
CA ALA A 49 -15.88 -3.85 -12.73
C ALA A 49 -14.75 -4.71 -12.16
N GLU A 50 -14.59 -5.94 -12.67
CA GLU A 50 -13.49 -6.83 -12.28
C GLU A 50 -12.13 -6.26 -12.66
N LEU A 51 -11.96 -5.77 -13.90
CA LEU A 51 -10.71 -5.14 -14.32
C LEU A 51 -10.36 -3.94 -13.44
N ARG A 52 -11.35 -3.14 -13.04
CA ARG A 52 -11.14 -2.01 -12.12
C ARG A 52 -10.70 -2.49 -10.75
N GLU A 53 -11.27 -3.57 -10.24
CA GLU A 53 -10.88 -4.13 -8.95
C GLU A 53 -9.45 -4.69 -9.01
N ASP A 54 -9.07 -5.31 -10.12
CA ASP A 54 -7.72 -5.84 -10.32
C ASP A 54 -6.67 -4.72 -10.32
N ILE A 55 -6.95 -3.60 -10.98
CA ILE A 55 -6.13 -2.39 -10.91
C ILE A 55 -6.01 -1.89 -9.46
N ARG A 56 -7.08 -1.94 -8.65
CA ARG A 56 -7.01 -1.57 -7.23
C ARG A 56 -6.11 -2.51 -6.44
N TYR A 57 -6.09 -3.80 -6.75
CA TYR A 57 -5.15 -4.73 -6.11
C TYR A 57 -3.71 -4.42 -6.48
N PHE A 58 -3.43 -4.04 -7.73
CA PHE A 58 -2.09 -3.61 -8.14
C PHE A 58 -1.66 -2.34 -7.40
N LEU A 59 -2.58 -1.39 -7.19
CA LEU A 59 -2.29 -0.20 -6.37
C LEU A 59 -1.93 -0.53 -4.91
N ARG A 60 -2.39 -1.68 -4.37
CA ARG A 60 -2.00 -2.11 -3.02
C ARG A 60 -0.53 -2.54 -2.94
N ALA A 61 0.08 -2.96 -4.06
CA ALA A 61 1.49 -3.35 -4.08
C ALA A 61 2.44 -2.23 -3.62
N PHE A 62 2.06 -0.97 -3.85
CA PHE A 62 2.82 0.22 -3.46
C PHE A 62 2.74 0.55 -1.95
N ARG A 63 1.99 -0.24 -1.16
CA ARG A 63 1.93 -0.09 0.30
C ARG A 63 3.08 -0.82 1.01
N GLU A 64 3.75 -1.70 0.30
CA GLU A 64 4.89 -2.47 0.78
C GLU A 64 6.16 -1.98 0.07
N PRO A 65 7.36 -2.21 0.64
CA PRO A 65 8.62 -1.95 -0.05
C PRO A 65 8.66 -2.65 -1.42
N ALA A 66 9.30 -2.03 -2.40
CA ALA A 66 9.65 -2.72 -3.63
C ALA A 66 10.62 -3.87 -3.31
N LEU A 67 10.70 -4.85 -4.20
CA LEU A 67 11.59 -6.00 -4.09
C LEU A 67 12.60 -5.99 -5.24
N GLU A 68 13.74 -6.64 -5.07
CA GLU A 68 14.69 -6.92 -6.14
C GLU A 68 15.17 -8.37 -6.11
N GLU A 69 15.45 -8.92 -7.29
CA GLU A 69 16.00 -10.27 -7.44
C GLU A 69 17.48 -10.30 -7.10
N LYS A 70 17.88 -11.20 -6.19
CA LYS A 70 19.28 -11.49 -5.85
C LYS A 70 19.58 -12.97 -5.95
N ILE A 71 20.85 -13.30 -6.07
CA ILE A 71 21.34 -14.68 -5.98
C ILE A 71 21.96 -14.87 -4.60
N GLU A 72 21.34 -15.72 -3.78
CA GLU A 72 21.86 -16.14 -2.48
C GLU A 72 22.08 -17.66 -2.49
N ASN A 73 23.29 -18.10 -2.15
CA ASN A 73 23.67 -19.52 -2.15
C ASN A 73 23.32 -20.27 -3.45
N GLY A 74 23.43 -19.58 -4.59
CA GLY A 74 23.14 -20.13 -5.92
C GLY A 74 21.64 -20.27 -6.24
N LYS A 75 20.76 -19.69 -5.43
CA LYS A 75 19.31 -19.62 -5.66
C LYS A 75 18.87 -18.18 -5.83
N GLU A 76 17.92 -17.98 -6.72
CA GLU A 76 17.23 -16.69 -6.85
C GLU A 76 16.34 -16.49 -5.61
N VAL A 77 16.41 -15.29 -5.04
CA VAL A 77 15.57 -14.83 -3.93
C VAL A 77 15.10 -13.40 -4.22
N LEU A 78 13.93 -13.04 -3.68
CA LEU A 78 13.50 -11.65 -3.60
C LEU A 78 13.86 -11.09 -2.23
N VAL A 79 14.50 -9.92 -2.24
CA VAL A 79 14.77 -9.14 -1.03
C VAL A 79 14.17 -7.75 -1.19
N GLU A 80 14.04 -7.00 -0.10
CA GLU A 80 13.60 -5.61 -0.16
C GLU A 80 14.59 -4.78 -0.97
N ASP A 81 14.06 -3.96 -1.86
CA ASP A 81 14.80 -2.99 -2.65
C ASP A 81 15.11 -1.77 -1.76
N GLU A 82 16.37 -1.65 -1.38
CA GLU A 82 16.87 -0.54 -0.58
C GLU A 82 17.18 0.71 -1.43
N SER A 83 16.88 0.69 -2.75
CA SER A 83 17.13 1.83 -3.64
C SER A 83 16.19 3.00 -3.33
N VAL A 84 16.63 3.80 -2.35
CA VAL A 84 16.21 5.16 -1.97
C VAL A 84 14.72 5.32 -1.66
N ILE A 85 14.33 4.90 -0.45
CA ILE A 85 13.25 5.58 0.29
C ILE A 85 13.91 6.63 1.20
N ASP A 86 14.23 7.80 0.66
CA ASP A 86 14.75 8.91 1.49
C ASP A 86 13.59 9.66 2.16
N ILE A 87 13.14 9.15 3.32
CA ILE A 87 12.12 9.82 4.13
C ILE A 87 12.73 11.04 4.80
N ASN A 88 12.57 12.21 4.17
CA ASN A 88 12.85 13.50 4.81
C ASN A 88 11.68 14.04 5.66
N SER A 89 11.93 15.13 6.41
CA SER A 89 10.96 15.81 7.28
C SER A 89 9.67 16.23 6.58
N GLY A 90 9.76 16.61 5.29
CA GLY A 90 8.62 16.99 4.46
C GLY A 90 7.58 15.87 4.31
N HIS A 91 8.01 14.61 4.25
CA HIS A 91 7.08 13.47 4.14
C HIS A 91 6.23 13.29 5.40
N TYR A 92 6.77 13.57 6.58
CA TYR A 92 6.00 13.48 7.83
C TYR A 92 4.90 14.54 7.87
N PHE A 93 5.23 15.77 7.44
CA PHE A 93 4.25 16.85 7.33
C PHE A 93 3.19 16.52 6.27
N GLU A 94 3.61 16.08 5.08
CA GLU A 94 2.72 15.67 3.99
C GLU A 94 1.77 14.54 4.43
N PHE A 95 2.27 13.54 5.14
CA PHE A 95 1.44 12.46 5.66
C PHE A 95 0.39 12.98 6.65
N MET A 96 0.79 13.84 7.59
CA MET A 96 -0.13 14.49 8.53
C MET A 96 -1.23 15.29 7.80
N ASP A 97 -0.87 16.07 6.79
CA ASP A 97 -1.82 16.84 5.97
C ASP A 97 -2.80 15.93 5.24
N ARG A 98 -2.31 14.86 4.60
CA ARG A 98 -3.16 13.85 3.94
C ARG A 98 -4.14 13.19 4.89
N VAL A 99 -3.72 12.86 6.12
CA VAL A 99 -4.62 12.29 7.13
C VAL A 99 -5.68 13.30 7.56
N SER A 100 -5.32 14.59 7.71
CA SER A 100 -6.28 15.66 7.98
C SER A 100 -7.33 15.78 6.88
N VAL A 101 -6.91 15.74 5.62
CA VAL A 101 -7.83 15.76 4.47
C VAL A 101 -8.75 14.54 4.50
N ALA A 102 -8.20 13.33 4.71
CA ALA A 102 -9.02 12.12 4.80
C ALA A 102 -10.08 12.19 5.91
N LEU A 103 -9.73 12.79 7.05
CA LEU A 103 -10.64 12.99 8.17
C LEU A 103 -11.77 13.98 7.81
N ASP A 104 -11.45 15.07 7.12
CA ASP A 104 -12.46 16.02 6.62
C ASP A 104 -13.43 15.36 5.63
N TYR A 105 -12.92 14.55 4.69
CA TYR A 105 -13.77 13.78 3.79
C TYR A 105 -14.69 12.80 4.55
N LEU A 106 -14.17 12.12 5.58
CA LEU A 106 -14.97 11.23 6.42
C LEU A 106 -16.11 12.01 7.11
N TYR A 107 -15.84 13.20 7.65
CA TYR A 107 -16.85 14.06 8.26
C TYR A 107 -17.92 14.52 7.28
N GLN A 108 -17.49 15.11 6.16
CA GLN A 108 -18.40 15.76 5.23
C GLN A 108 -19.25 14.75 4.46
N PHE A 109 -18.65 13.68 3.95
CA PHE A 109 -19.33 12.77 3.03
C PHE A 109 -20.00 11.60 3.73
N VAL A 110 -19.43 11.08 4.83
CA VAL A 110 -19.97 9.94 5.55
C VAL A 110 -20.72 10.39 6.80
N GLY A 111 -20.09 11.22 7.64
CA GLY A 111 -20.64 11.67 8.93
C GLY A 111 -21.95 12.45 8.83
N SER A 112 -22.15 13.16 7.72
CA SER A 112 -23.37 13.93 7.47
C SER A 112 -24.51 13.10 6.87
N HIS A 113 -24.29 11.82 6.55
CA HIS A 113 -25.29 10.99 5.89
C HIS A 113 -26.47 10.66 6.84
N PRO A 114 -27.74 10.89 6.45
CA PRO A 114 -28.90 10.68 7.32
C PRO A 114 -29.05 9.27 7.88
N LEU A 115 -28.50 8.27 7.20
CA LEU A 115 -28.54 6.87 7.66
C LEU A 115 -27.88 6.67 9.03
N LEU A 116 -26.85 7.45 9.37
CA LEU A 116 -26.20 7.39 10.70
C LEU A 116 -27.12 7.86 11.83
N LYS A 117 -28.18 8.63 11.53
CA LYS A 117 -29.20 9.02 12.53
C LYS A 117 -30.22 7.91 12.78
N LYS A 118 -30.38 7.01 11.80
CA LYS A 118 -31.39 5.96 11.80
C LYS A 118 -30.83 4.63 12.29
N GLU A 119 -29.66 4.25 11.81
CA GLU A 119 -29.08 2.94 12.03
C GLU A 119 -27.96 3.02 13.08
N GLN A 120 -28.24 2.56 14.30
CA GLN A 120 -27.33 2.68 15.45
C GLN A 120 -25.99 1.97 15.24
N GLU A 121 -26.00 0.76 14.66
CA GLU A 121 -24.77 0.00 14.37
C GLU A 121 -23.85 0.76 13.40
N LEU A 122 -24.41 1.41 12.37
CA LEU A 122 -23.63 2.21 11.43
C LEU A 122 -23.03 3.44 12.10
N LYS A 123 -23.77 4.08 13.01
CA LYS A 123 -23.29 5.21 13.81
C LYS A 123 -22.10 4.81 14.69
N GLU A 124 -22.19 3.67 15.37
CA GLU A 124 -21.12 3.15 16.22
C GLU A 124 -19.86 2.79 15.42
N ASN A 125 -20.04 2.15 14.25
CA ASN A 125 -18.91 1.84 13.37
C ASN A 125 -18.28 3.12 12.77
N TYR A 126 -19.10 4.12 12.42
CA TYR A 126 -18.61 5.42 11.99
C TYR A 126 -17.73 6.07 13.07
N SER A 127 -18.20 6.14 14.33
CA SER A 127 -17.43 6.73 15.42
C SER A 127 -16.10 6.02 15.67
N LYS A 128 -16.04 4.68 15.53
CA LYS A 128 -14.77 3.94 15.62
C LYS A 128 -13.78 4.34 14.53
N VAL A 129 -14.26 4.52 13.30
CA VAL A 129 -13.42 4.93 12.16
C VAL A 129 -12.93 6.37 12.35
N GLU A 130 -13.81 7.27 12.78
CA GLU A 130 -13.51 8.65 13.13
C GLU A 130 -12.41 8.73 14.20
N GLU A 131 -12.59 8.00 15.31
CA GLU A 131 -11.62 7.95 16.41
C GLU A 131 -10.24 7.42 15.95
N LEU A 132 -10.21 6.35 15.16
CA LEU A 132 -8.97 5.77 14.64
C LEU A 132 -8.24 6.74 13.70
N LEU A 133 -8.98 7.46 12.85
CA LEU A 133 -8.39 8.39 11.91
C LEU A 133 -7.89 9.67 12.60
N ALA A 134 -8.64 10.17 13.60
CA ALA A 134 -8.20 11.26 14.46
C ALA A 134 -6.94 10.88 15.27
N TYR A 135 -6.89 9.66 15.80
CA TYR A 135 -5.70 9.12 16.46
C TYR A 135 -4.50 9.05 15.51
N LEU A 136 -4.70 8.59 14.26
CA LEU A 136 -3.65 8.57 13.26
C LEU A 136 -3.13 9.97 12.95
N TYR A 137 -4.00 10.97 12.86
CA TYR A 137 -3.59 12.37 12.68
C TYR A 137 -2.71 12.86 13.84
N GLN A 138 -3.13 12.63 15.08
CA GLN A 138 -2.36 12.99 16.28
C GLN A 138 -0.99 12.32 16.29
N LYS A 139 -0.94 11.01 15.98
CA LYS A 139 0.33 10.28 15.89
C LYS A 139 1.23 10.83 14.78
N SER A 140 0.67 11.18 13.64
CA SER A 140 1.42 11.80 12.55
C SER A 140 2.09 13.10 13.00
N GLY A 141 1.36 13.94 13.77
CA GLY A 141 1.92 15.16 14.37
C GLY A 141 3.04 14.90 15.39
N GLU A 142 2.93 13.84 16.20
CA GLU A 142 4.02 13.42 17.10
C GLU A 142 5.28 13.00 16.33
N TYR A 143 5.13 12.24 15.24
CA TYR A 143 6.26 11.82 14.40
C TYR A 143 6.87 13.01 13.66
N TRP A 144 6.06 13.91 13.11
CA TRP A 144 6.54 15.14 12.51
C TRP A 144 7.30 16.00 13.54
N SER A 145 6.79 16.19 14.75
CA SER A 145 7.48 16.98 15.77
C SER A 145 8.86 16.40 16.17
N LYS A 146 9.06 15.09 15.99
CA LYS A 146 10.33 14.39 16.31
C LYS A 146 11.33 14.35 15.15
N ASN A 147 10.84 14.33 13.91
CA ASN A 147 11.64 14.13 12.69
C ASN A 147 11.59 15.35 11.73
N GLY A 148 10.90 16.41 12.15
CA GLY A 148 10.58 17.62 11.39
C GLY A 148 11.59 18.74 11.54
#